data_AF-A0A7X7QCA4-F1
#
_entry.id   AF-A0A7X7QCA4-F1
#
_cell.length_a   1.000
_cell.length_b   1.000
_cell.length_c   1.000
_cell.angle_alpha   90.00
_cell.angle_beta   90.00
_cell.angle_gamma   90.00
#
_symmetry.space_group_name_H-M   'P 1'
#
loop_
_entity.id
_entity.type
_entity.pdbx_description
1 polymer ?
#
loop_
_entity_poly.entity_id
_entity_poly.type
_entity_poly.pdbx_seq_one_letter_code
_entity_poly.pdbx_strand_id
1 'polypeptide(L)'
;MDKNDIRRARLRQVIDERFDGKVARLAAFLEMKPPQLHRWLSGKQGIHEDSAASMCEKIGLPAGWFDLPPDSSLPLPTPKVGMDDNVPPEAATELWRSYQRANAEAQRVVDIVLDRERGEVGAILKSAISTALLAAKREPAARKKTA
;
A
#
# COMPACT_ATOMS: atom_id res chain seq x y z
N MET A 1 16.27 2.98 -20.47
CA MET A 1 15.88 2.55 -19.12
C MET A 1 15.22 1.17 -19.26
N ASP A 2 15.67 0.15 -18.52
CA ASP A 2 15.04 -1.18 -18.59
C ASP A 2 13.64 -1.13 -17.95
N LYS A 3 12.75 -2.05 -18.35
CA LYS A 3 11.39 -2.20 -17.77
C LYS A 3 11.46 -2.35 -16.25
N ASN A 4 12.45 -3.08 -15.73
CA ASN A 4 12.64 -3.21 -14.27
C ASN A 4 13.08 -1.90 -13.61
N ASP A 5 13.87 -1.08 -14.29
CA ASP A 5 14.28 0.22 -13.76
C ASP A 5 13.09 1.19 -13.71
N ILE A 6 12.22 1.18 -14.74
CA ILE A 6 10.97 1.95 -14.76
C ILE A 6 10.08 1.54 -13.57
N ARG A 7 9.81 0.23 -13.44
CA ARG A 7 8.98 -0.30 -12.36
C ARG A 7 9.56 0.03 -10.98
N ARG A 8 10.89 0.01 -10.83
CA ARG A 8 11.58 0.39 -9.58
C ARG A 8 11.43 1.87 -9.27
N ALA A 9 11.61 2.74 -10.25
CA ALA A 9 11.41 4.18 -10.08
C ALA A 9 9.95 4.50 -9.69
N ARG A 10 8.99 3.85 -10.34
CA ARG A 10 7.56 3.94 -10.00
C ARG A 10 7.24 3.39 -8.61
N LEU A 11 7.86 2.30 -8.20
CA LEU A 11 7.73 1.76 -6.84
C LEU A 11 8.23 2.75 -5.80
N ARG A 12 9.37 3.40 -6.07
CA ARG A 12 9.89 4.46 -5.21
C ARG A 12 8.91 5.64 -5.11
N GLN A 13 8.39 6.09 -6.25
CA GLN A 13 7.38 7.16 -6.29
C GLN A 13 6.15 6.84 -5.43
N VAL A 14 5.62 5.63 -5.54
CA VAL A 14 4.49 5.17 -4.72
C VAL A 14 4.82 5.23 -3.23
N ILE A 15 6.02 4.77 -2.84
CA ILE A 15 6.45 4.75 -1.44
C ILE A 15 6.55 6.19 -0.89
N ASP A 16 7.17 7.08 -1.66
CA ASP A 16 7.42 8.46 -1.23
C ASP A 16 6.12 9.26 -1.15
N GLU A 17 5.24 9.15 -2.14
CA GLU A 17 4.00 9.94 -2.21
C GLU A 17 2.82 9.36 -1.42
N ARG A 18 2.75 8.02 -1.21
CA ARG A 18 1.59 7.38 -0.54
C ARG A 18 1.88 6.70 0.78
N PHE A 19 3.15 6.46 1.09
CA PHE A 19 3.55 5.71 2.28
C PHE A 19 4.59 6.47 3.12
N ASP A 20 4.68 7.79 2.94
CA ASP A 20 5.61 8.71 3.63
C ASP A 20 7.08 8.25 3.55
N GLY A 21 7.48 7.69 2.41
CA GLY A 21 8.82 7.13 2.23
C GLY A 21 9.08 5.81 2.97
N LYS A 22 8.09 5.27 3.70
CA LYS A 22 8.27 4.09 4.56
C LYS A 22 7.89 2.79 3.85
N VAL A 23 8.91 2.06 3.42
CA VAL A 23 8.78 0.71 2.81
C VAL A 23 7.96 -0.26 3.66
N ALA A 24 8.12 -0.22 4.99
CA ALA A 24 7.39 -1.09 5.91
C ALA A 24 5.87 -0.88 5.85
N ARG A 25 5.41 0.36 5.58
CA ARG A 25 3.98 0.66 5.46
C ARG A 25 3.41 0.12 4.16
N LEU A 26 4.14 0.22 3.05
CA LEU A 26 3.75 -0.42 1.80
C LEU A 26 3.71 -1.95 1.95
N ALA A 27 4.70 -2.54 2.63
CA ALA A 27 4.73 -3.99 2.89
C ALA A 27 3.50 -4.45 3.66
N ALA A 28 3.15 -3.74 4.74
CA ALA A 28 1.95 -4.00 5.52
C ALA A 28 0.67 -3.87 4.67
N PHE A 29 0.57 -2.81 3.87
CA PHE A 29 -0.58 -2.56 3.01
C PHE A 29 -0.79 -3.63 1.93
N LEU A 30 0.30 -4.06 1.29
CA LEU A 30 0.30 -5.08 0.25
C LEU A 30 0.24 -6.51 0.78
N GLU A 31 0.35 -6.68 2.10
CA GLU A 31 0.36 -7.98 2.78
C GLU A 31 1.55 -8.85 2.34
N MET A 32 2.72 -8.22 2.20
CA MET A 32 3.94 -8.89 1.75
C MET A 32 5.09 -8.69 2.73
N LYS A 33 6.08 -9.60 2.67
CA LYS A 33 7.28 -9.53 3.51
C LYS A 33 8.17 -8.36 3.06
N PRO A 34 8.61 -7.45 3.95
CA PRO A 34 9.49 -6.33 3.61
C PRO A 34 10.77 -6.69 2.83
N PRO A 35 11.43 -7.85 3.07
CA PRO A 35 12.58 -8.26 2.28
C PRO A 35 12.33 -8.35 0.77
N GLN A 36 11.11 -8.68 0.34
CA GLN A 36 10.77 -8.73 -1.08
C GLN A 36 10.81 -7.33 -1.71
N LEU A 37 10.23 -6.32 -1.05
CA LEU A 37 10.29 -4.93 -1.50
C LEU A 37 11.73 -4.42 -1.54
N HIS A 38 12.54 -4.73 -0.53
CA HIS A 38 13.95 -4.32 -0.51
C HIS A 38 14.76 -4.96 -1.66
N ARG A 39 14.45 -6.20 -2.06
CA ARG A 39 15.07 -6.83 -3.24
C ARG A 39 14.70 -6.12 -4.54
N TRP A 40 13.44 -5.72 -4.70
CA TRP A 40 12.98 -4.94 -5.84
C TRP A 40 13.62 -3.54 -5.89
N LEU A 41 13.63 -2.85 -4.76
CA LEU A 41 14.18 -1.49 -4.63
C LEU A 41 15.70 -1.44 -4.79
N SER A 42 16.41 -2.49 -4.38
CA SER A 42 17.86 -2.59 -4.59
C SER A 42 18.25 -3.04 -6.00
N GLY A 43 17.27 -3.44 -6.83
CA GLY A 43 17.52 -3.97 -8.17
C GLY A 43 18.12 -5.37 -8.19
N LYS A 44 18.34 -6.01 -7.03
CA LYS A 44 18.80 -7.41 -6.93
C LYS A 44 17.80 -8.39 -7.53
N GLN A 45 16.52 -8.03 -7.55
CA GLN A 45 15.45 -8.80 -8.18
C GLN A 45 14.55 -7.85 -8.99
N GLY A 46 14.18 -8.26 -10.21
CA GLY A 46 13.21 -7.54 -11.03
C GLY A 46 11.78 -7.64 -10.48
N ILE A 47 10.92 -6.72 -10.92
CA ILE A 47 9.49 -6.75 -10.61
C ILE A 47 8.80 -7.43 -11.79
N HIS A 48 8.30 -8.65 -11.58
CA HIS A 48 7.56 -9.39 -12.61
C HIS A 48 6.21 -8.74 -12.94
N GLU A 49 5.67 -9.06 -14.11
CA GLU A 49 4.40 -8.53 -14.59
C GLU A 49 3.24 -8.82 -13.64
N ASP A 50 3.12 -10.05 -13.16
CA ASP A 50 2.09 -10.43 -12.17
C ASP A 50 2.20 -9.62 -10.87
N SER A 51 3.44 -9.36 -10.42
CA SER A 51 3.68 -8.56 -9.22
C SER A 51 3.31 -7.10 -9.45
N ALA A 52 3.64 -6.54 -10.61
CA ALA A 52 3.27 -5.17 -10.98
C ALA A 52 1.75 -5.01 -11.11
N ALA A 53 1.08 -5.95 -11.77
CA ALA A 53 -0.37 -5.97 -11.91
C ALA A 53 -1.08 -6.11 -10.56
N SER A 54 -0.63 -7.04 -9.71
CA SER A 54 -1.19 -7.22 -8.36
C SER A 54 -0.99 -5.98 -7.48
N MET A 55 0.16 -5.29 -7.61
CA MET A 55 0.37 -4.02 -6.92
C MET A 55 -0.57 -2.93 -7.45
N CYS A 56 -0.77 -2.82 -8.76
CA CYS A 56 -1.73 -1.86 -9.32
C CYS A 56 -3.12 -2.08 -8.73
N GLU A 57 -3.61 -3.33 -8.74
CA GLU A 57 -4.91 -3.69 -8.20
C GLU A 57 -5.05 -3.32 -6.72
N LYS A 58 -4.11 -3.76 -5.88
CA LYS A 58 -4.15 -3.52 -4.43
C LYS A 58 -4.04 -2.05 -4.05
N ILE A 59 -3.24 -1.28 -4.79
CA ILE A 59 -3.00 0.15 -4.54
C ILE A 59 -4.08 1.02 -5.22
N GLY A 60 -4.91 0.45 -6.08
CA GLY A 60 -5.93 1.15 -6.85
C GLY A 60 -5.38 1.96 -8.02
N LEU A 61 -4.22 1.59 -8.56
CA LEU A 61 -3.60 2.22 -9.73
C LEU A 61 -4.14 1.58 -11.03
N PRO A 62 -4.16 2.32 -12.15
CA PRO A 62 -4.47 1.75 -13.46
C PRO A 62 -3.57 0.57 -13.81
N ALA A 63 -4.12 -0.41 -14.53
CA ALA A 63 -3.33 -1.51 -15.09
C ALA A 63 -2.20 -0.96 -15.98
N GLY A 64 -1.01 -1.55 -15.87
CA GLY A 64 0.18 -1.10 -16.61
C GLY A 64 0.82 0.19 -16.10
N TRP A 65 0.31 0.82 -15.04
CA TRP A 65 0.87 2.08 -14.53
C TRP A 65 2.36 1.98 -14.15
N PHE A 66 2.78 0.85 -13.57
CA PHE A 66 4.17 0.57 -13.24
C PHE A 66 5.11 0.49 -14.46
N ASP A 67 4.56 0.32 -15.67
CA ASP A 67 5.32 0.25 -16.93
C ASP A 67 5.46 1.61 -17.62
N LEU A 68 4.80 2.65 -17.12
CA LEU A 68 4.88 4.00 -17.67
C LEU A 68 6.17 4.70 -17.22
N PRO A 69 6.91 5.37 -18.11
CA PRO A 69 8.13 6.10 -17.77
C PRO A 69 7.89 7.13 -16.65
N PRO A 70 8.78 7.26 -15.65
CA PRO A 70 8.57 8.15 -14.49
C PRO A 70 8.48 9.64 -14.85
N ASP A 71 9.03 10.04 -16.00
CA ASP A 71 9.00 11.42 -16.51
C ASP A 71 7.66 11.80 -17.16
N SER A 72 6.72 10.85 -17.28
CA SER A 72 5.33 11.24 -17.54
C SER A 72 4.83 11.96 -16.29
N SER A 73 4.58 13.27 -16.43
CA SER A 73 4.04 14.22 -15.45
C SER A 73 2.64 13.86 -14.93
N LEU A 74 2.27 12.58 -15.00
CA LEU A 74 1.06 12.02 -14.45
C LEU A 74 1.27 11.94 -12.93
N PRO A 75 0.59 12.80 -12.15
CA PRO A 75 0.53 12.61 -10.71
C PRO A 75 -0.01 11.21 -10.42
N LEU A 76 0.39 10.61 -9.29
CA LEU A 76 -0.12 9.30 -8.89
C LEU A 76 -1.66 9.27 -9.01
N PRO A 77 -2.25 8.49 -9.93
CA PRO A 77 -3.68 8.54 -10.21
C PRO A 77 -4.45 8.15 -8.96
N THR A 78 -5.39 8.99 -8.53
CA THR A 78 -6.17 8.81 -7.31
C THR A 78 -6.75 7.39 -7.25
N PRO A 79 -6.54 6.66 -6.15
CA PRO A 79 -6.79 5.23 -6.16
C PRO A 79 -8.29 4.93 -6.30
N LYS A 80 -8.63 3.97 -7.16
CA LYS A 80 -9.99 3.39 -7.27
C LYS A 80 -10.24 2.40 -6.13
N VAL A 81 -10.26 2.82 -4.87
CA VAL A 81 -10.50 1.90 -3.74
C VAL A 81 -12.00 1.68 -3.55
N GLY A 82 -12.58 0.65 -4.19
CA GLY A 82 -13.98 0.24 -3.91
C GLY A 82 -15.03 1.34 -4.07
N MET A 83 -14.68 2.41 -4.79
CA MET A 83 -15.53 3.55 -5.09
C MET A 83 -16.38 3.21 -6.31
N ASP A 84 -17.65 3.55 -6.24
CA ASP A 84 -18.50 3.76 -7.41
C ASP A 84 -17.71 4.58 -8.46
N ASP A 85 -17.79 4.18 -9.73
CA ASP A 85 -17.16 4.89 -10.86
C ASP A 85 -17.60 6.38 -10.94
N ASN A 86 -18.65 6.77 -10.21
CA ASN A 86 -19.16 8.15 -10.10
C ASN A 86 -18.49 9.05 -9.04
N VAL A 87 -17.47 8.60 -8.31
CA VAL A 87 -16.81 9.48 -7.33
C VAL A 87 -15.78 10.39 -8.02
N PRO A 88 -15.92 11.73 -7.94
CA PRO A 88 -14.96 12.65 -8.53
C PRO A 88 -13.53 12.45 -7.98
N PRO A 89 -12.48 12.62 -8.79
CA PRO A 89 -11.08 12.42 -8.39
C PRO A 89 -10.67 13.18 -7.12
N GLU A 90 -11.20 14.39 -6.92
CA GLU A 90 -10.93 15.20 -5.74
C GLU A 90 -11.47 14.57 -4.45
N ALA A 91 -12.66 13.97 -4.50
CA ALA A 91 -13.28 13.30 -3.35
C ALA A 91 -12.56 11.98 -3.02
N ALA A 92 -12.14 11.23 -4.05
CA ALA A 92 -11.30 10.04 -3.88
C ALA A 92 -9.95 10.39 -3.21
N THR A 93 -9.36 11.54 -3.55
CA THR A 93 -8.13 12.03 -2.93
C THR A 93 -8.31 12.30 -1.44
N GLU A 94 -9.36 13.03 -1.05
CA GLU A 94 -9.57 13.38 0.35
C GLU A 94 -9.94 12.16 1.21
N LEU A 95 -10.72 11.22 0.65
CA LEU A 95 -11.03 9.96 1.31
C LEU A 95 -9.78 9.10 1.50
N TRP A 96 -8.87 9.09 0.52
CA TRP A 96 -7.59 8.42 0.66
C TRP A 96 -6.70 9.09 1.72
N ARG A 97 -6.65 10.42 1.77
CA ARG A 97 -5.95 11.16 2.83
C ARG A 97 -6.55 10.87 4.21
N SER A 98 -7.88 10.79 4.31
CA SER A 98 -8.57 10.40 5.55
C SER A 98 -8.19 8.99 5.99
N TYR A 99 -8.17 8.03 5.05
CA TYR A 99 -7.70 6.67 5.30
C TYR A 99 -6.23 6.65 5.74
N GLN A 100 -5.35 7.41 5.09
CA GLN A 100 -3.95 7.53 5.47
C GLN A 100 -3.78 8.11 6.88
N ARG A 101 -4.55 9.15 7.25
CA ARG A 101 -4.55 9.72 8.61
C ARG A 101 -4.97 8.68 9.66
N ALA A 102 -6.07 7.97 9.41
CA ALA A 102 -6.55 6.91 10.30
C ALA A 102 -5.56 5.74 10.42
N ASN A 103 -4.98 5.31 9.30
CA ASN A 103 -3.99 4.23 9.27
C ASN A 103 -2.66 4.64 9.92
N ALA A 104 -2.23 5.89 9.76
CA ALA A 104 -1.04 6.41 10.41
C ALA A 104 -1.21 6.46 11.94
N GLU A 105 -2.39 6.83 12.41
CA GLU A 105 -2.72 6.83 13.84
C GLU A 105 -2.80 5.41 14.40
N ALA A 106 -3.47 4.49 13.70
CA ALA A 106 -3.48 3.08 14.05
C ALA A 106 -2.05 2.52 14.12
N GLN A 107 -1.20 2.83 13.13
CA GLN A 107 0.18 2.39 13.09
C GLN A 107 1.03 2.99 14.23
N ARG A 108 0.81 4.26 14.62
CA ARG A 108 1.47 4.84 15.80
C ARG A 108 1.11 4.07 17.06
N VAL A 109 -0.17 3.74 17.24
CA VAL A 109 -0.61 2.95 18.39
C VAL A 109 0.06 1.58 18.37
N VAL A 110 0.12 0.92 17.20
CA VAL A 110 0.87 -0.34 17.06
C VAL A 110 2.32 -0.19 17.47
N ASP A 111 3.02 0.81 16.92
CA ASP A 111 4.44 1.03 17.17
C ASP A 111 4.70 1.32 18.66
N ILE A 112 3.88 2.15 19.32
CA ILE A 112 3.96 2.44 20.76
C ILE A 112 3.81 1.16 21.59
N VAL A 113 2.80 0.34 21.28
CA VAL A 113 2.55 -0.87 22.04
C VAL A 113 3.66 -1.91 21.81
N LEU A 114 4.16 -2.02 20.58
CA LEU A 114 5.28 -2.93 20.25
C LEU A 114 6.61 -2.49 20.87
N ASP A 115 6.88 -1.19 20.97
CA ASP A 115 8.13 -0.70 21.56
C ASP A 115 8.14 -0.84 23.09
N ARG A 116 6.95 -0.83 23.71
CA ARG A 116 6.76 -1.12 25.14
C ARG A 116 6.90 -2.61 25.46
N GLU A 117 6.41 -3.48 24.58
CA GLU A 117 6.38 -4.93 24.75
C GLU A 117 7.46 -5.61 23.88
N ARG A 118 8.75 -5.37 24.16
CA ARG A 118 9.83 -6.03 23.40
C ARG A 118 9.95 -7.52 23.75
N GLY A 119 10.24 -8.36 22.75
CA GLY A 119 10.41 -9.82 22.90
C GLY A 119 9.30 -10.62 22.23
N GLU A 120 9.00 -11.83 22.73
CA GLU A 120 7.94 -12.70 22.19
C GLU A 120 6.55 -12.05 22.25
N VAL A 121 6.27 -11.28 23.30
CA VAL A 121 4.97 -10.60 23.51
C VAL A 121 4.70 -9.60 22.39
N GLY A 122 5.69 -8.77 22.03
CA GLY A 122 5.58 -7.87 20.89
C GLY A 122 5.39 -8.60 19.56
N ALA A 123 6.04 -9.75 19.36
CA ALA A 123 5.86 -10.54 18.15
C ALA A 123 4.43 -11.11 18.02
N ILE A 124 3.86 -11.60 19.12
CA ILE A 124 2.48 -12.10 19.19
C ILE A 124 1.50 -10.95 18.94
N LEU A 125 1.71 -9.81 19.59
CA LEU A 125 0.82 -8.66 19.47
C LEU A 125 0.84 -8.07 18.06
N LYS A 126 2.02 -8.02 17.42
CA LYS A 126 2.16 -7.62 16.02
C LYS A 126 1.33 -8.52 15.09
N SER A 127 1.38 -9.84 15.32
CA SER A 127 0.59 -10.82 14.57
C SER A 127 -0.92 -10.61 14.77
N ALA A 128 -1.36 -10.42 16.02
CA ALA A 128 -2.76 -10.21 16.35
C ALA A 128 -3.33 -8.91 15.76
N ILE A 129 -2.58 -7.79 15.86
CA ILE A 129 -3.01 -6.51 15.31
C ILE A 129 -3.03 -6.54 13.77
N SER A 130 -2.01 -7.13 13.13
CA SER A 130 -2.07 -7.35 11.67
C SER A 130 -3.31 -8.15 11.28
N THR A 131 -3.68 -9.18 12.04
CA THR A 131 -4.88 -9.99 11.78
C THR A 131 -6.17 -9.19 11.96
N ALA A 132 -6.26 -8.36 13.00
CA ALA A 132 -7.43 -7.51 13.24
C ALA A 132 -7.60 -6.42 12.16
N LEU A 133 -6.49 -5.79 11.73
CA LEU A 133 -6.50 -4.83 10.61
C LEU A 133 -6.92 -5.51 9.30
N LEU A 134 -6.51 -6.76 9.07
CA LEU A 134 -6.95 -7.56 7.93
C LEU A 134 -8.45 -7.86 7.96
N ALA A 135 -9.02 -8.13 9.13
CA ALA A 135 -10.45 -8.35 9.29
C ALA A 135 -11.25 -7.06 8.99
N ALA A 136 -10.83 -5.93 9.56
CA ALA A 136 -11.48 -4.64 9.37
C ALA A 136 -11.42 -4.15 7.90
N LYS A 137 -10.35 -4.49 7.15
CA LYS A 137 -10.24 -4.19 5.71
C LYS A 137 -11.24 -4.98 4.85
N ARG A 138 -11.72 -6.13 5.32
CA ARG A 138 -12.70 -6.99 4.62
C ARG A 138 -14.15 -6.61 4.92
N GLU A 139 -14.44 -6.03 6.08
CA GLU A 139 -15.78 -5.63 6.49
C GLU A 139 -16.49 -4.59 5.60
N PRO A 140 -15.84 -3.58 4.97
CA PRO A 140 -16.55 -2.66 4.08
C PRO A 140 -17.09 -3.34 2.81
N ALA A 141 -16.57 -4.52 2.44
CA ALA A 141 -17.09 -5.32 1.32
C ALA A 141 -18.31 -6.18 1.71
N ALA A 142 -18.45 -6.53 2.99
CA ALA A 142 -19.53 -7.40 3.47
C ALA A 142 -20.84 -6.65 3.75
N ARG A 143 -20.76 -5.37 4.16
CA ARG A 143 -21.95 -4.54 4.47
C ARG A 143 -22.85 -4.20 3.27
N LYS A 144 -22.41 -4.47 2.03
CA LYS A 144 -23.19 -4.19 0.80
C LYS A 144 -24.02 -5.37 0.28
N LYS A 145 -23.96 -6.56 0.92
CA LYS A 145 -24.76 -7.73 0.50
C LYS A 145 -26.08 -7.92 1.24
N THR A 146 -26.39 -7.03 2.18
CA THR A 146 -27.62 -7.03 2.98
C THR A 146 -28.16 -5.61 3.11
N ALA A 147 -28.60 -5.04 1.98
CA ALA A 147 -29.54 -3.94 1.92
C ALA A 147 -30.30 -4.03 0.59
#